data_AF-A0A2V6FEN7-F1
#
_entry.id   AF-A0A2V6FEN7-F1
#
_cell.length_a   1.000
_cell.length_b   1.000
_cell.length_c   1.000
_cell.angle_alpha   90.00
_cell.angle_beta   90.00
_cell.angle_gamma   90.00
#
_symmetry.space_group_name_H-M   'P 1'
#
loop_
_entity.id
_entity.type
_entity.pdbx_description
1 polymer ?
#
loop_
_entity_poly.entity_id
_entity_poly.type
_entity_poly.pdbx_seq_one_letter_code
_entity_poly.pdbx_strand_id
1 'polypeptide(L)'
;MRVAFILLLASAFISRADENAAGRWQGTVQIPGHPLEVIVDLAAKGAEGGSQGSITIPGLGIKGAPLSDIALNGDNVAFSIKSALAEQRTGPAKLNGRVGGDGK
;
A
#
# COMPACT_ATOMS: atom_id res chain seq x y z
N MET A 1 20.45 43.78 30.23
CA MET A 1 20.21 42.49 30.92
C MET A 1 18.69 42.36 31.09
N ARG A 2 17.95 41.42 30.53
CA ARG A 2 18.22 40.10 29.95
C ARG A 2 17.15 39.83 28.87
N VAL A 3 17.59 39.42 27.69
CA VAL A 3 16.73 38.87 26.64
C VAL A 3 16.28 37.50 27.12
N ALA A 4 14.99 37.31 27.41
CA ALA A 4 14.43 36.00 27.74
C ALA A 4 13.83 35.40 26.46
N PHE A 5 14.69 34.67 25.76
CA PHE A 5 14.40 33.88 24.57
C PHE A 5 13.66 32.63 25.01
N ILE A 6 12.33 32.60 24.91
CA ILE A 6 11.54 31.41 25.21
C ILE A 6 11.65 30.46 24.01
N LEU A 7 12.38 29.37 24.25
CA LEU A 7 12.61 28.26 23.33
C LEU A 7 11.29 27.70 22.80
N LEU A 8 11.12 27.83 21.49
CA LEU A 8 10.11 27.15 20.70
C LEU A 8 10.51 25.65 20.65
N LEU A 9 10.01 24.84 21.59
CA LEU A 9 10.05 23.38 21.44
C LEU A 9 9.06 23.00 20.33
N ALA A 10 9.49 23.15 19.09
CA ALA A 10 8.84 22.49 17.97
C ALA A 10 9.04 20.99 18.16
N SER A 11 8.02 20.30 18.68
CA SER A 11 7.92 18.85 18.64
C SER A 11 7.98 18.42 17.19
N ALA A 12 9.18 18.11 16.70
CA ALA A 12 9.37 17.37 15.48
C ALA A 12 8.77 15.97 15.73
N PHE A 13 7.48 15.81 15.43
CA PHE A 13 6.92 14.51 15.11
C PHE A 13 7.65 14.07 13.84
N ILE A 14 8.80 13.42 14.01
CA ILE A 14 9.42 12.64 12.96
C ILE A 14 8.47 11.46 12.78
N SER A 15 7.48 11.60 11.91
CA SER A 15 6.77 10.47 11.33
C SER A 15 7.84 9.63 10.64
N ARG A 16 8.33 8.60 11.33
CA ARG A 16 8.98 7.48 10.66
C ARG A 16 7.86 6.82 9.88
N ALA A 17 7.72 7.18 8.60
CA ALA A 17 6.95 6.37 7.67
C ALA A 17 7.51 4.96 7.83
N ASP A 18 6.70 4.06 8.38
CA ASP A 18 7.12 2.69 8.63
C ASP A 18 7.56 2.12 7.29
N GLU A 19 8.86 1.83 7.14
CA GLU A 19 9.41 1.30 5.90
C GLU A 19 8.84 -0.10 5.57
N ASN A 20 8.02 -0.66 6.47
CA ASN A 20 7.27 -1.88 6.23
C ASN A 20 5.81 -1.53 5.90
N ALA A 21 5.46 -1.55 4.62
CA ALA A 21 4.05 -1.61 4.20
C ALA A 21 3.39 -2.98 4.48
N ALA A 22 3.92 -3.74 5.44
CA ALA A 22 3.40 -5.04 5.83
C ALA A 22 2.09 -4.87 6.60
N GLY A 23 1.14 -5.76 6.36
CA GLY A 23 -0.17 -5.74 6.99
C GLY A 23 -1.30 -5.91 5.99
N ARG A 24 -2.53 -5.79 6.49
CA ARG A 24 -3.75 -5.83 5.68
C ARG A 24 -4.20 -4.40 5.38
N TRP A 25 -4.32 -4.11 4.10
CA TRP A 25 -4.78 -2.84 3.56
C TRP A 25 -6.18 -3.05 3.01
N GLN A 26 -7.09 -2.16 3.34
CA GLN A 26 -8.44 -2.18 2.80
C GLN A 26 -8.73 -0.82 2.20
N GLY A 27 -9.27 -0.83 0.98
CA GLY A 27 -9.57 0.38 0.25
C GLY A 27 -10.74 0.19 -0.69
N THR A 28 -11.17 1.30 -1.29
CA THR A 28 -12.22 1.31 -2.29
C THR A 28 -11.71 2.01 -3.54
N VAL A 29 -11.73 1.30 -4.66
CA VAL A 29 -11.48 1.87 -5.99
C VAL A 29 -12.80 2.46 -6.48
N GLN A 30 -12.82 3.76 -6.69
CA GLN A 30 -14.01 4.45 -7.19
C GLN A 30 -14.10 4.30 -8.71
N ILE A 31 -15.08 3.52 -9.16
CA ILE A 31 -15.48 3.42 -10.57
C ILE A 31 -16.86 4.07 -10.66
N PRO A 32 -17.12 4.94 -11.66
CA PRO A 32 -18.43 5.56 -11.82
C PRO A 32 -19.57 4.51 -11.80
N GLY A 33 -20.47 4.64 -10.83
CA GLY A 33 -21.61 3.73 -10.63
C GLY A 33 -21.31 2.40 -9.93
N HIS A 34 -20.04 2.03 -9.74
CA HIS A 34 -19.64 0.73 -9.20
C HIS A 34 -18.39 0.83 -8.31
N PRO A 35 -18.51 1.33 -7.06
CA PRO A 35 -17.39 1.30 -6.12
C PRO A 35 -16.94 -0.14 -5.89
N LEU A 36 -15.63 -0.35 -5.94
CA LEU A 36 -15.04 -1.68 -5.82
C LEU A 36 -14.17 -1.78 -4.58
N GLU A 37 -14.55 -2.67 -3.68
CA GLU A 37 -13.73 -2.97 -2.50
C GLU A 37 -12.49 -3.78 -2.89
N VAL A 38 -11.34 -3.37 -2.37
CA VAL A 38 -10.05 -4.02 -2.57
C VAL A 38 -9.39 -4.25 -1.23
N ILE A 39 -8.97 -5.48 -0.99
CA ILE A 39 -8.25 -5.90 0.20
C ILE A 39 -6.89 -6.44 -0.25
N VAL A 40 -5.81 -5.89 0.29
CA VAL A 40 -4.44 -6.30 -0.01
C VAL A 40 -3.78 -6.78 1.27
N ASP A 41 -3.36 -8.04 1.32
CA ASP A 41 -2.60 -8.59 2.43
C ASP A 41 -1.14 -8.65 2.01
N LEU A 42 -0.27 -7.84 2.64
CA LEU A 42 1.17 -7.78 2.39
C LEU A 42 1.93 -8.37 3.58
N ALA A 43 2.85 -9.28 3.33
CA ALA A 43 3.78 -9.79 4.34
C ALA A 43 5.05 -8.92 4.37
N ALA A 44 5.64 -8.81 5.56
CA ALA A 44 6.95 -8.20 5.72
C ALA A 44 7.99 -8.93 4.87
N LYS A 45 8.95 -8.18 4.33
CA LYS A 45 10.03 -8.73 3.50
C LYS A 45 10.80 -9.75 4.33
N GLY A 46 10.76 -11.02 3.92
CA GLY A 46 11.52 -12.09 4.59
C GLY A 46 13.03 -11.89 4.41
N ALA A 47 13.84 -12.62 5.18
CA ALA A 47 15.31 -12.57 5.11
C ALA A 47 15.88 -12.84 3.71
N GLU A 48 15.12 -13.52 2.83
CA GLU A 48 15.49 -13.78 1.43
C GLU A 48 15.05 -12.67 0.45
N GLY A 49 14.56 -11.53 0.95
CA GLY A 49 14.39 -10.32 0.15
C GLY A 49 13.14 -10.26 -0.75
N GLY A 50 12.25 -11.25 -0.70
CA GLY A 50 10.96 -11.21 -1.39
C GLY A 50 9.84 -10.67 -0.50
N SER A 51 9.18 -9.59 -0.90
CA SER A 51 7.88 -9.23 -0.33
C SER A 51 6.83 -10.21 -0.88
N GLN A 52 6.03 -10.81 0.00
CA GLN A 52 4.91 -11.67 -0.38
C GLN A 52 3.59 -10.94 -0.17
N GLY A 53 2.58 -11.24 -0.97
CA GLY A 53 1.26 -10.66 -0.77
C GLY A 53 0.16 -11.29 -1.61
N SER A 54 -1.07 -10.97 -1.24
CA SER A 54 -2.27 -11.41 -1.95
C SER A 54 -3.29 -10.29 -2.03
N ILE A 55 -4.19 -10.37 -3.01
CA ILE A 55 -5.29 -9.42 -3.18
C ILE A 55 -6.63 -10.13 -3.26
N THR A 56 -7.64 -9.53 -2.65
CA THR A 56 -9.03 -9.95 -2.71
C THR A 56 -9.86 -8.78 -3.22
N ILE A 57 -10.68 -9.05 -4.24
CA ILE A 57 -11.60 -8.08 -4.84
C ILE A 57 -12.98 -8.76 -4.93
N PRO A 58 -13.83 -8.63 -3.89
CA PRO A 58 -15.10 -9.35 -3.81
C PRO A 58 -16.02 -9.08 -5.00
N GLY A 59 -16.09 -7.83 -5.44
CA GLY A 59 -16.92 -7.42 -6.59
C GLY A 59 -16.47 -7.99 -7.94
N LEU A 60 -15.25 -8.55 -8.03
CA LEU A 60 -14.75 -9.26 -9.22
C LEU A 60 -14.60 -10.77 -8.97
N GLY A 61 -15.02 -11.29 -7.81
CA GLY A 61 -14.89 -12.71 -7.46
C GLY A 61 -13.45 -13.18 -7.19
N ILE A 62 -12.48 -12.26 -7.10
CA ILE A 62 -11.07 -12.57 -6.87
C ILE A 62 -10.85 -12.74 -5.37
N LYS A 63 -10.28 -13.87 -4.97
CA LYS A 63 -10.00 -14.20 -3.56
C LYS A 63 -8.55 -14.65 -3.42
N GLY A 64 -7.77 -13.89 -2.65
CA GLY A 64 -6.37 -14.22 -2.32
C GLY A 64 -5.47 -14.43 -3.53
N ALA A 65 -5.68 -13.70 -4.63
CA ALA A 65 -4.83 -13.82 -5.80
C ALA A 65 -3.40 -13.36 -5.48
N PRO A 66 -2.37 -14.15 -5.84
CA PRO A 66 -1.00 -13.82 -5.48
C PRO A 66 -0.51 -12.57 -6.21
N LEU A 67 0.27 -11.76 -5.51
CA LEU A 67 0.93 -10.58 -6.06
C LEU A 67 2.35 -10.92 -6.54
N SER A 68 2.83 -10.18 -7.53
CA SER A 68 4.22 -10.18 -8.00
C SER A 68 4.74 -8.76 -8.16
N ASP A 69 6.06 -8.62 -8.33
CA ASP A 69 6.71 -7.33 -8.59
C ASP A 69 6.36 -6.24 -7.56
N ILE A 70 6.22 -6.64 -6.30
CA ILE A 70 5.87 -5.71 -5.21
C ILE A 70 7.06 -4.78 -4.97
N ALA A 71 6.86 -3.49 -5.27
CA ALA A 71 7.80 -2.41 -5.01
C ALA A 71 7.19 -1.42 -4.03
N LEU A 72 7.92 -1.14 -2.95
CA LEU A 72 7.57 -0.14 -1.94
C LEU A 72 8.59 1.00 -2.03
N ASN A 73 8.12 2.23 -2.16
CA ASN A 73 8.96 3.42 -2.23
C ASN A 73 8.34 4.54 -1.41
N GLY A 74 8.73 4.61 -0.13
CA GLY A 74 8.13 5.49 0.87
C GLY A 74 6.64 5.24 0.96
N ASP A 75 5.85 6.27 0.68
CA ASP A 75 4.39 6.18 0.65
C ASP A 75 3.84 5.50 -0.61
N ASN A 76 4.63 5.04 -1.56
CA ASN A 76 4.11 4.44 -2.80
C ASN A 76 4.25 2.92 -2.78
N VAL A 77 3.19 2.24 -3.19
CA VAL A 77 3.15 0.79 -3.37
C VAL A 77 2.76 0.47 -4.81
N ALA A 78 3.57 -0.36 -5.46
CA ALA A 78 3.29 -0.89 -6.79
C ALA A 78 3.34 -2.41 -6.74
N PHE A 79 2.37 -3.08 -7.35
CA PHE A 79 2.37 -4.53 -7.49
C PHE A 79 1.58 -4.98 -8.72
N SER A 80 1.90 -6.18 -9.19
CA SER A 80 1.17 -6.87 -10.26
C SER A 80 0.31 -7.97 -9.66
N ILE A 81 -0.90 -8.16 -10.19
CA ILE A 81 -1.75 -9.29 -9.81
C ILE A 81 -1.43 -10.45 -10.76
N LYS A 82 -0.90 -11.54 -10.21
CA LYS A 82 -0.52 -12.69 -11.02
C LYS A 82 -1.77 -13.36 -11.58
N SER A 83 -1.88 -13.39 -12.90
CA SER A 83 -2.85 -14.17 -13.70
C SER A 83 -4.36 -13.90 -13.51
N ALA A 84 -4.83 -13.44 -12.34
CA ALA A 84 -6.26 -13.30 -12.05
C ALA A 84 -6.97 -12.22 -12.88
N LEU A 85 -6.21 -11.22 -13.37
CA LEU A 85 -6.70 -10.16 -14.25
C LEU A 85 -5.80 -10.02 -15.49
N ALA A 86 -5.02 -11.05 -15.83
CA ALA A 86 -4.12 -10.96 -16.98
C ALA A 86 -4.93 -11.09 -18.27
N GLU A 87 -4.97 -10.02 -19.06
CA GLU A 87 -5.44 -10.11 -20.45
C GLU A 87 -4.30 -10.54 -21.36
N GLN A 88 -4.61 -11.40 -22.33
CA GLN A 88 -3.64 -11.97 -23.27
C GLN A 88 -2.88 -10.90 -24.08
N ARG A 89 -3.46 -9.71 -24.26
CA ARG A 89 -2.88 -8.58 -25.00
C ARG A 89 -2.06 -7.63 -24.13
N THR A 90 -2.40 -7.51 -22.85
CA THR A 90 -1.91 -6.43 -21.98
C THR A 90 -1.02 -6.94 -20.83
N GLY A 91 -1.02 -8.25 -20.58
CA GLY A 91 -0.29 -8.86 -19.47
C GLY A 91 -1.01 -8.70 -18.13
N PRO A 92 -0.32 -8.96 -17.00
CA PRO A 92 -0.93 -8.88 -15.67
C PRO A 92 -1.34 -7.45 -15.32
N ALA A 93 -2.47 -7.31 -14.64
CA ALA A 93 -2.92 -6.01 -14.12
C ALA A 93 -1.91 -5.45 -13.12
N LYS A 94 -1.50 -4.20 -13.34
CA LYS A 94 -0.60 -3.46 -12.45
C LYS A 94 -1.39 -2.42 -11.67
N LEU A 95 -1.19 -2.38 -10.36
CA LEU A 95 -1.76 -1.38 -9.47
C LEU A 95 -0.64 -0.56 -8.85
N ASN A 96 -0.77 0.76 -8.99
CA ASN A 96 0.07 1.73 -8.32
C ASN A 96 -0.82 2.51 -7.35
N GLY A 97 -0.47 2.51 -6.07
CA GLY A 97 -1.17 3.22 -5.03
C GLY A 97 -0.21 4.06 -4.21
N ARG A 98 -0.75 5.12 -3.60
CA ARG A 98 -0.09 5.81 -2.50
C ARG A 98 -0.71 5.32 -1.20
N VAL A 99 0.12 4.79 -0.32
CA VAL A 99 -0.10 4.63 1.11
C VAL A 99 -0.40 6.02 1.70
N GLY A 100 -1.67 6.30 1.94
CA GLY A 100 -2.06 7.33 2.89
C GLY A 100 -2.34 6.62 4.21
N GLY A 101 -1.55 6.91 5.24
CA GLY A 101 -1.94 6.50 6.58
C GLY A 101 -3.29 7.15 6.88
N ASP A 102 -4.30 6.33 7.18
CA ASP A 102 -5.49 6.79 7.88
C ASP A 102 -5.04 7.19 9.28
N GLY A 103 -4.52 8.43 9.36
CA GLY A 103 -4.03 9.03 10.57
C GLY A 103 -5.06 8.89 11.67
N LYS A 104 -4.77 8.01 12.61
CA LYS A 104 -5.45 7.92 13.88
C LYS A 104 -4.41 7.73 14.98
#